data_AF-A0A1H8QII7-F1
#
_entry.id   AF-A0A1H8QII7-F1
#
_cell.length_a   1.000
_cell.length_b   1.000
_cell.length_c   1.000
_cell.angle_alpha   90.00
_cell.angle_beta   90.00
_cell.angle_gamma   90.00
#
_symmetry.space_group_name_H-M   'P 1'
#
loop_
_entity.id
_entity.type
_entity.pdbx_description
1 polymer ?
#
loop_
_entity_poly.entity_id
_entity_poly.type
_entity_poly.pdbx_seq_one_letter_code
_entity_poly.pdbx_strand_id
1 'polypeptide(L)'
;MKQKRSREAVIEMGTEFLRDAGAESICKVCISGGGSCCISCQHLIDRVGCQKRNTSCTAWLCGFHNYILFELNLLEEWNNFWDEVPGKDFRKDETPEFFFMTKSLSKPDIRHICEAFAKDLDVLASNQIAIGFILTLREKLDRCIELTEVYRYDQTHRNIVLRKIKSLSSLFTQFNLVLQEYRLESQLTDTTESS
;
A
#
# COMPACT_ATOMS: atom_id res chain seq x y z
N MET A 1 9.00 -24.75 -4.84
CA MET A 1 8.85 -25.78 -3.79
C MET A 1 8.13 -25.14 -2.60
N LYS A 2 7.07 -25.76 -2.07
CA LYS A 2 6.36 -25.26 -0.88
C LYS A 2 7.26 -25.37 0.35
N GLN A 3 7.41 -24.30 1.11
CA GLN A 3 8.20 -24.24 2.34
C GLN A 3 7.26 -24.09 3.53
N LYS A 4 7.51 -24.85 4.60
CA LYS A 4 6.80 -24.67 5.86
C LYS A 4 7.28 -23.37 6.51
N ARG A 5 6.37 -22.47 6.85
CA ARG A 5 6.64 -21.17 7.48
C ARG A 5 5.78 -21.01 8.72
N SER A 6 6.31 -20.33 9.74
CA SER A 6 5.54 -19.88 10.89
C SER A 6 4.77 -18.60 10.56
N ARG A 7 3.60 -18.43 11.15
CA ARG A 7 2.79 -17.20 11.04
C ARG A 7 3.59 -15.95 11.37
N GLU A 8 4.38 -15.97 12.44
CA GLU A 8 5.17 -14.84 12.93
C GLU A 8 6.22 -14.41 11.88
N ALA A 9 6.88 -15.37 11.23
CA ALA A 9 7.82 -15.09 10.15
C ALA A 9 7.14 -14.44 8.93
N VAL A 10 5.91 -14.83 8.61
CA VAL A 10 5.15 -14.24 7.49
C VAL A 10 4.67 -12.83 7.82
N ILE A 11 4.23 -12.60 9.06
CA ILE A 11 3.93 -11.25 9.57
C ILE A 11 5.18 -10.37 9.49
N GLU A 12 6.35 -10.88 9.88
CA GLU A 12 7.60 -10.13 9.80
C GLU A 12 7.93 -9.79 8.35
N MET A 13 7.88 -10.74 7.40
CA MET A 13 8.14 -10.44 5.98
C MET A 13 7.29 -9.28 5.44
N GLY A 14 5.99 -9.28 5.72
CA GLY A 14 5.11 -8.19 5.32
C GLY A 14 5.39 -6.88 6.04
N THR A 15 5.81 -6.95 7.31
CA THR A 15 6.17 -5.77 8.10
C THR A 15 7.51 -5.19 7.66
N GLU A 16 8.49 -6.03 7.33
CA GLU A 16 9.76 -5.62 6.73
C GLU A 16 9.52 -4.94 5.40
N PHE A 17 8.70 -5.52 4.53
CA PHE A 17 8.34 -4.91 3.25
C PHE A 17 7.81 -3.48 3.44
N LEU A 18 6.83 -3.31 4.34
CA LEU A 18 6.22 -2.00 4.59
C LEU A 18 7.19 -1.01 5.22
N ARG A 19 8.04 -1.48 6.14
CA ARG A 19 9.08 -0.69 6.79
C ARG A 19 10.13 -0.26 5.76
N ASP A 20 10.64 -1.18 4.95
CA ASP A 20 11.65 -0.89 3.94
C ASP A 20 11.09 0.05 2.87
N ALA A 21 9.80 -0.11 2.51
CA ALA A 21 9.07 0.81 1.64
C ALA A 21 8.80 2.20 2.24
N GLY A 22 9.02 2.44 3.54
CA GLY A 22 8.78 3.75 4.17
C GLY A 22 7.30 4.04 4.47
N ALA A 23 6.48 3.01 4.69
CA ALA A 23 5.05 3.14 4.96
C ALA A 23 4.72 4.02 6.19
N GLU A 24 5.64 4.07 7.17
CA GLU A 24 5.53 4.86 8.38
C GLU A 24 5.39 6.37 8.11
N SER A 25 6.04 6.88 7.06
CA SER A 25 6.00 8.30 6.68
C SER A 25 4.57 8.73 6.34
N ILE A 26 3.83 7.87 5.64
CA ILE A 26 2.44 8.12 5.24
C ILE A 26 1.51 7.97 6.45
N CYS A 27 1.73 6.92 7.24
CA CYS A 27 0.95 6.65 8.44
C CYS A 27 1.05 7.79 9.46
N LYS A 28 2.23 8.40 9.63
CA LYS A 28 2.42 9.55 10.52
C LYS A 28 1.51 10.73 10.16
N VAL A 29 1.39 11.06 8.87
CA VAL A 29 0.49 12.11 8.38
C VAL A 29 -0.97 11.72 8.61
N CYS A 30 -1.35 10.49 8.24
CA CYS A 30 -2.72 10.01 8.36
C CYS A 30 -3.20 9.98 9.83
N ILE A 31 -2.38 9.48 10.74
CA ILE A 31 -2.72 9.38 12.17
C ILE A 31 -2.86 10.79 12.77
N SER A 32 -1.93 11.70 12.45
CA SER A 32 -1.98 13.09 12.94
C SER A 32 -3.22 13.84 12.43
N GLY A 33 -3.66 13.53 11.20
CA GLY A 33 -4.89 14.08 10.60
C GLY A 33 -6.19 13.37 11.00
N GLY A 34 -6.19 12.49 12.01
CA GLY A 34 -7.38 11.77 12.48
C GLY A 34 -7.85 10.64 11.54
N GLY A 35 -7.05 10.26 10.56
CA GLY A 35 -7.34 9.27 9.53
C GLY A 35 -6.64 7.92 9.77
N SER A 36 -6.52 7.42 11.00
CA SER A 36 -5.91 6.09 11.20
C SER A 36 -6.71 4.98 10.50
N CYS A 37 -6.05 4.13 9.72
CA CYS A 37 -6.68 2.95 9.09
C CYS A 37 -7.11 1.89 10.12
N CYS A 38 -6.57 1.97 11.35
CA CYS A 38 -6.90 1.10 12.46
C CYS A 38 -7.85 1.76 13.47
N ILE A 39 -8.63 2.77 13.06
CA ILE A 39 -9.58 3.43 13.98
C ILE A 39 -10.46 2.39 14.69
N SER A 40 -10.55 2.51 16.01
CA SER A 40 -11.24 1.57 16.92
C SER A 40 -10.59 0.19 17.11
N CYS A 41 -9.36 -0.03 16.65
CA CYS A 41 -8.59 -1.23 17.01
C CYS A 41 -8.04 -1.09 18.43
N GLN A 42 -8.27 -2.10 19.29
CA GLN A 42 -7.74 -2.12 20.67
C GLN A 42 -6.20 -2.15 20.74
N HIS A 43 -5.54 -2.51 19.64
CA HIS A 43 -4.08 -2.54 19.54
C HIS A 43 -3.51 -1.26 18.92
N LEU A 44 -4.35 -0.28 18.54
CA LEU A 44 -3.90 1.03 18.07
C LEU A 44 -3.68 1.96 19.26
N ILE A 45 -2.47 2.49 19.40
CA ILE A 45 -2.19 3.61 20.30
C ILE A 45 -2.19 4.89 19.48
N ASP A 46 -2.92 5.91 19.94
CA ASP A 46 -2.98 7.22 19.27
C ASP A 46 -1.59 7.80 19.09
N ARG A 47 -1.32 8.35 17.90
CA ARG A 47 -0.02 8.93 17.48
C ARG A 47 1.21 7.99 17.49
N VAL A 48 1.08 6.75 17.97
CA VAL A 48 2.14 5.74 17.96
C VAL A 48 1.92 4.72 16.84
N GLY A 49 0.66 4.30 16.63
CA GLY A 49 0.31 3.26 15.64
C GLY A 49 -0.01 1.90 16.27
N CYS A 50 -0.11 0.88 15.41
CA CYS A 50 -0.50 -0.47 15.82
C CYS A 50 0.61 -1.16 16.63
N GLN A 51 0.26 -1.71 17.79
CA GLN A 51 1.17 -2.41 18.71
C GLN A 51 1.19 -3.92 18.52
N LYS A 52 0.25 -4.47 17.75
CA LYS A 52 0.13 -5.93 17.54
C LYS A 52 -0.46 -6.22 16.17
N ARG A 53 0.37 -6.08 15.13
CA ARG A 53 -0.01 -6.51 13.78
C ARG A 53 -0.15 -8.02 13.74
N ASN A 54 -1.14 -8.48 12.99
CA ASN A 54 -1.44 -9.89 12.73
C ASN A 54 -1.48 -10.09 11.20
N THR A 55 -1.74 -11.29 10.70
CA THR A 55 -1.66 -11.55 9.24
C THR A 55 -2.66 -10.68 8.48
N SER A 56 -3.90 -10.56 8.97
CA SER A 56 -4.94 -9.76 8.34
C SER A 56 -4.62 -8.26 8.37
N CYS A 57 -4.18 -7.72 9.49
CA CYS A 57 -3.81 -6.30 9.56
C CYS A 57 -2.58 -5.97 8.72
N THR A 58 -1.68 -6.94 8.50
CA THR A 58 -0.55 -6.73 7.61
C THR A 58 -0.96 -6.87 6.15
N ALA A 59 -1.79 -7.86 5.78
CA ALA A 59 -2.21 -8.13 4.41
C ALA A 59 -3.08 -7.03 3.79
N TRP A 60 -4.03 -6.48 4.56
CA TRP A 60 -4.93 -5.43 4.08
C TRP A 60 -4.28 -4.06 4.18
N LEU A 61 -3.79 -3.57 3.04
CA LEU A 61 -3.26 -2.22 2.90
C LEU A 61 -4.36 -1.17 3.01
N CYS A 62 -3.97 0.04 3.41
CA CYS A 62 -4.85 1.19 3.30
C CYS A 62 -4.82 1.74 1.87
N GLY A 63 -5.84 2.51 1.48
CA GLY A 63 -5.94 3.08 0.13
C GLY A 63 -4.72 3.83 -0.40
N PHE A 64 -3.93 4.47 0.46
CA PHE A 64 -2.68 5.13 0.04
C PHE A 64 -1.56 4.13 -0.26
N HIS A 65 -1.41 3.08 0.55
CA HIS A 65 -0.43 2.03 0.26
C HIS A 65 -0.85 1.20 -0.95
N ASN A 66 -2.14 0.88 -1.09
CA ASN A 66 -2.68 0.29 -2.32
C ASN A 66 -2.35 1.16 -3.53
N TYR A 67 -2.53 2.48 -3.42
CA TYR A 67 -2.25 3.41 -4.52
C TYR A 67 -0.78 3.40 -4.94
N ILE A 68 0.13 3.47 -3.99
CA ILE A 68 1.57 3.49 -4.29
C ILE A 68 2.01 2.17 -4.92
N LEU A 69 1.61 1.03 -4.35
CA LEU A 69 1.97 -0.27 -4.93
C LEU A 69 1.30 -0.47 -6.30
N PHE A 70 0.11 0.08 -6.52
CA PHE A 70 -0.55 0.08 -7.82
C PHE A 70 0.25 0.86 -8.86
N GLU A 71 0.69 2.08 -8.55
CA GLU A 71 1.50 2.90 -9.46
C GLU A 71 2.87 2.28 -9.77
N LEU A 72 3.40 1.47 -8.84
CA LEU A 72 4.69 0.78 -8.97
C LEU A 72 4.57 -0.64 -9.56
N ASN A 73 3.37 -1.09 -9.92
CA ASN A 73 3.07 -2.46 -10.36
C ASN A 73 3.46 -3.56 -9.34
N LEU A 74 3.55 -3.21 -8.06
CA LEU A 74 3.87 -4.13 -6.95
C LEU A 74 2.62 -4.69 -6.24
N LEU A 75 1.44 -4.13 -6.51
CA LEU A 75 0.21 -4.52 -5.82
C LEU A 75 -0.19 -5.97 -6.11
N GLU A 76 0.01 -6.44 -7.35
CA GLU A 76 -0.28 -7.83 -7.71
C GLU A 76 0.66 -8.82 -7.00
N GLU A 77 1.97 -8.50 -6.90
CA GLU A 77 2.93 -9.30 -6.14
C GLU A 77 2.51 -9.38 -4.65
N TRP A 78 2.17 -8.23 -4.07
CA TRP A 78 1.69 -8.14 -2.70
C TRP A 78 0.45 -9.02 -2.47
N ASN A 79 -0.57 -8.88 -3.31
CA ASN A 79 -1.81 -9.65 -3.18
C ASN A 79 -1.55 -11.15 -3.35
N ASN A 80 -0.77 -11.54 -4.35
CA ASN A 80 -0.41 -12.93 -4.61
C ASN A 80 0.37 -13.57 -3.46
N PHE A 81 1.23 -12.81 -2.77
CA PHE A 81 1.91 -13.29 -1.56
C PHE A 81 0.92 -13.60 -0.45
N TRP A 82 0.02 -12.64 -0.17
CA TRP A 82 -0.94 -12.80 0.90
C TRP A 82 -1.97 -13.88 0.61
N ASP A 83 -2.38 -14.09 -0.64
CA ASP A 83 -3.37 -15.11 -1.01
C ASP A 83 -2.95 -16.56 -0.70
N GLU A 84 -1.65 -16.82 -0.49
CA GLU A 84 -1.18 -18.11 0.03
C GLU A 84 -1.35 -18.27 1.55
N VAL A 85 -1.65 -17.20 2.29
CA VAL A 85 -1.80 -17.20 3.75
C VAL A 85 -3.25 -17.59 4.12
N PRO A 86 -3.48 -18.75 4.76
CA PRO A 86 -4.81 -19.21 5.11
C PRO A 86 -5.35 -18.52 6.36
N GLY A 87 -6.68 -18.56 6.55
CA GLY A 87 -7.33 -18.06 7.77
C GLY A 87 -7.34 -16.54 7.93
N LYS A 88 -6.90 -15.79 6.91
CA LYS A 88 -7.01 -14.33 6.88
C LYS A 88 -8.39 -13.90 6.35
N ASP A 89 -8.98 -12.88 6.96
CA ASP A 89 -10.16 -12.17 6.48
C ASP A 89 -10.10 -10.70 6.96
N PHE A 90 -10.96 -9.83 6.42
CA PHE A 90 -10.98 -8.42 6.78
C PHE A 90 -11.18 -8.23 8.29
N ARG A 91 -10.11 -7.79 8.97
CA ARG A 91 -10.06 -7.59 10.44
C ARG A 91 -10.27 -8.86 11.27
N LYS A 92 -10.16 -10.05 10.68
CA LYS A 92 -10.25 -11.34 11.39
C LYS A 92 -9.06 -12.21 10.99
N ASP A 93 -8.35 -12.75 11.97
CA ASP A 93 -7.15 -13.58 11.76
C ASP A 93 -7.29 -14.89 12.52
N GLU A 94 -7.45 -15.97 11.76
CA GLU A 94 -7.46 -17.36 12.20
C GLU A 94 -6.29 -18.13 11.56
N THR A 95 -5.23 -17.43 11.13
CA THR A 95 -4.08 -18.06 10.48
C THR A 95 -3.43 -19.05 11.45
N PRO A 96 -3.23 -20.33 11.04
CA PRO A 96 -2.56 -21.34 11.84
C PRO A 96 -1.11 -20.94 12.12
N GLU A 97 -0.56 -21.44 13.23
CA GLU A 97 0.82 -21.17 13.64
C GLU A 97 1.84 -21.56 12.56
N PHE A 98 1.58 -22.64 11.81
CA PHE A 98 2.42 -23.09 10.71
C PHE A 98 1.59 -23.45 9.47
N PHE A 99 2.09 -23.09 8.29
CA PHE A 99 1.48 -23.44 7.00
C PHE A 99 2.55 -23.50 5.90
N PHE A 100 2.15 -23.94 4.70
CA PHE A 100 3.05 -24.08 3.56
C PHE A 100 2.79 -22.99 2.52
N MET A 101 3.85 -22.29 2.11
CA MET A 101 3.78 -21.26 1.07
C MET A 101 4.98 -21.34 0.12
N THR A 102 4.84 -20.79 -1.07
CA THR A 102 5.88 -20.71 -2.10
C THR A 102 6.38 -19.29 -2.34
N LYS A 103 5.53 -18.29 -2.11
CA LYS A 103 5.82 -16.90 -2.43
C LYS A 103 6.69 -16.25 -1.35
N SER A 104 7.50 -15.29 -1.78
CA SER A 104 8.24 -14.36 -0.93
C SER A 104 7.95 -12.95 -1.42
N LEU A 105 8.07 -11.97 -0.54
CA LEU A 105 8.04 -10.56 -0.92
C LEU A 105 9.46 -10.10 -1.27
N SER A 106 9.60 -9.38 -2.37
CA SER A 106 10.81 -8.62 -2.68
C SER A 106 10.98 -7.45 -1.69
N LYS A 107 12.20 -6.91 -1.55
CA LYS A 107 12.45 -5.69 -0.78
C LYS A 107 12.49 -4.51 -1.74
N PRO A 108 11.40 -3.73 -1.88
CA PRO A 108 11.38 -2.66 -2.87
C PRO A 108 12.17 -1.45 -2.34
N ASP A 109 13.06 -0.90 -3.16
CA ASP A 109 13.73 0.37 -2.87
C ASP A 109 12.83 1.55 -3.27
N ILE A 110 11.74 1.73 -2.52
CA ILE A 110 10.68 2.70 -2.83
C ILE A 110 10.42 3.70 -1.70
N ARG A 111 11.30 3.70 -0.67
CA ARG A 111 11.19 4.59 0.50
C ARG A 111 11.07 6.04 0.11
N HIS A 112 11.94 6.49 -0.79
CA HIS A 112 11.97 7.87 -1.28
C HIS A 112 10.65 8.28 -1.97
N ILE A 113 9.98 7.33 -2.64
CA ILE A 113 8.65 7.54 -3.27
C ILE A 113 7.57 7.73 -2.19
N CYS A 114 7.55 6.87 -1.17
CA CYS A 114 6.61 6.99 -0.05
C CYS A 114 6.82 8.28 0.75
N GLU A 115 8.06 8.72 0.93
CA GLU A 115 8.40 9.98 1.60
C GLU A 115 7.94 11.20 0.79
N ALA A 116 8.10 11.18 -0.54
CA ALA A 116 7.57 12.23 -1.42
C ALA A 116 6.04 12.30 -1.35
N PHE A 117 5.36 11.15 -1.38
CA PHE A 117 3.91 11.07 -1.19
C PHE A 117 3.48 11.63 0.16
N ALA A 118 4.16 11.25 1.25
CA ALA A 118 3.85 11.72 2.59
C ALA A 118 4.01 13.25 2.70
N LYS A 119 5.03 13.83 2.06
CA LYS A 119 5.26 15.28 2.04
C LYS A 119 4.12 16.01 1.35
N ASP A 120 3.68 15.55 0.18
CA ASP A 120 2.53 16.17 -0.50
C ASP A 120 1.23 15.99 0.32
N LEU A 121 1.05 14.83 0.95
CA LEU A 121 -0.10 14.56 1.80
C LEU A 121 -0.14 15.50 3.02
N ASP A 122 1.00 15.80 3.64
CA ASP A 122 1.12 16.72 4.78
C ASP A 122 0.79 18.17 4.39
N VAL A 123 1.27 18.60 3.22
CA VAL A 123 0.91 19.90 2.63
C VAL A 123 -0.59 19.98 2.34
N LEU A 124 -1.17 18.93 1.78
CA LEU A 124 -2.61 18.86 1.52
C LEU A 124 -3.43 18.86 2.81
N ALA A 125 -3.02 18.10 3.82
CA ALA A 125 -3.68 18.09 5.12
C ALA A 125 -3.66 19.46 5.78
N SER A 126 -2.55 20.20 5.66
CA SER A 126 -2.38 21.55 6.24
C SER A 126 -3.19 22.63 5.50
N ASN A 127 -3.40 22.48 4.19
CA ASN A 127 -4.11 23.46 3.36
C ASN A 127 -5.62 23.24 3.28
N GLN A 128 -6.12 22.07 3.69
CA GLN A 128 -7.55 21.73 3.60
C GLN A 128 -8.26 21.94 4.94
N ILE A 129 -9.32 22.76 4.92
CA ILE A 129 -10.11 23.11 6.11
C ILE A 129 -11.12 22.00 6.46
N ALA A 130 -11.46 21.14 5.50
CA ALA A 130 -12.47 20.11 5.68
C ALA A 130 -11.95 18.92 6.51
N ILE A 131 -12.50 18.76 7.70
CA ILE A 131 -12.31 17.59 8.57
C ILE A 131 -12.64 16.32 7.77
N GLY A 132 -11.75 15.32 7.80
CA GLY A 132 -11.96 14.04 7.12
C GLY A 132 -11.64 14.04 5.63
N PHE A 133 -11.06 15.11 5.07
CA PHE A 133 -10.62 15.14 3.67
C PHE A 133 -9.62 14.00 3.36
N ILE A 134 -8.60 13.82 4.19
CA ILE A 134 -7.57 12.77 4.02
C ILE A 134 -8.19 11.37 4.05
N LEU A 135 -9.11 11.14 4.97
CA LEU A 135 -9.89 9.90 5.06
C LEU A 135 -10.68 9.65 3.76
N THR A 136 -11.41 10.65 3.30
CA THR A 136 -12.21 10.58 2.07
C THR A 136 -11.35 10.33 0.83
N LEU A 137 -10.20 11.00 0.73
CA LEU A 137 -9.27 10.82 -0.39
C LEU A 137 -8.71 9.39 -0.41
N ARG A 138 -8.31 8.87 0.76
CA ARG A 138 -7.84 7.50 0.90
C ARG A 138 -8.89 6.49 0.44
N GLU A 139 -10.12 6.59 0.93
CA GLU A 139 -11.21 5.68 0.58
C GLU A 139 -11.57 5.76 -0.91
N LYS A 140 -11.54 6.97 -1.49
CA LYS A 140 -11.76 7.16 -2.92
C LYS A 140 -10.69 6.49 -3.77
N LEU A 141 -9.41 6.61 -3.39
CA LEU A 141 -8.30 5.94 -4.08
C LEU A 141 -8.44 4.43 -3.97
N ASP A 142 -8.66 3.91 -2.76
CA ASP A 142 -8.84 2.48 -2.49
C ASP A 142 -9.91 1.87 -3.37
N ARG A 143 -11.11 2.47 -3.36
CA ARG A 143 -12.23 2.03 -4.18
C ARG A 143 -11.93 2.11 -5.68
N CYS A 144 -11.20 3.12 -6.14
CA CYS A 144 -10.84 3.19 -7.55
C CYS A 144 -9.89 2.05 -7.92
N ILE A 145 -8.93 1.71 -7.06
CA ILE A 145 -7.99 0.61 -7.31
C ILE A 145 -8.73 -0.73 -7.37
N GLU A 146 -9.63 -1.01 -6.42
CA GLU A 146 -10.49 -2.19 -6.46
C GLU A 146 -11.27 -2.28 -7.79
N LEU A 147 -11.84 -1.16 -8.24
CA LEU A 147 -12.58 -1.11 -9.50
C LEU A 147 -11.69 -1.37 -10.73
N THR A 148 -10.37 -1.10 -10.67
CA THR A 148 -9.48 -1.45 -11.78
C THR A 148 -9.39 -2.96 -11.99
N GLU A 149 -9.46 -3.76 -10.92
CA GLU A 149 -9.46 -5.21 -11.00
C GLU A 149 -10.83 -5.75 -11.41
N VAL A 150 -11.91 -5.19 -10.87
CA VAL A 150 -13.30 -5.54 -11.27
C VAL A 150 -13.48 -5.34 -12.78
N TYR A 151 -12.93 -4.27 -13.35
CA TYR A 151 -13.00 -3.98 -14.78
C TYR A 151 -11.80 -4.47 -15.58
N ARG A 152 -11.02 -5.47 -15.10
CA ARG A 152 -9.80 -5.93 -15.80
C ARG A 152 -10.04 -6.32 -17.27
N TYR A 153 -11.23 -6.81 -17.61
CA TYR A 153 -11.63 -7.21 -18.96
C TYR A 153 -12.47 -6.16 -19.71
N ASP A 154 -12.93 -5.09 -19.03
CA ASP A 154 -13.66 -3.98 -19.63
C ASP A 154 -12.76 -2.74 -19.70
N GLN A 155 -12.02 -2.63 -20.82
CA GLN A 155 -11.04 -1.57 -20.98
C GLN A 155 -11.66 -0.16 -20.99
N THR A 156 -12.92 -0.03 -21.41
CA THR A 156 -13.60 1.27 -21.42
C THR A 156 -13.81 1.77 -19.99
N HIS A 157 -14.40 0.93 -19.13
CA HIS A 157 -14.62 1.29 -17.73
C HIS A 157 -13.31 1.38 -16.96
N ARG A 158 -12.35 0.48 -17.21
CA ARG A 158 -11.02 0.54 -16.60
C ARG A 158 -10.31 1.86 -16.91
N ASN A 159 -10.34 2.33 -18.16
CA ASN A 159 -9.74 3.61 -18.54
C ASN A 159 -10.41 4.82 -17.86
N ILE A 160 -11.73 4.78 -17.62
CA ILE A 160 -12.44 5.82 -16.86
C ILE A 160 -11.93 5.86 -15.42
N VAL A 161 -11.80 4.70 -14.79
CA VAL A 161 -11.28 4.58 -13.41
C VAL A 161 -9.84 5.06 -13.33
N LEU A 162 -8.97 4.69 -14.27
CA LEU A 162 -7.58 5.17 -14.33
C LEU A 162 -7.48 6.69 -14.45
N ARG A 163 -8.33 7.33 -15.26
CA ARG A 163 -8.39 8.80 -15.34
C ARG A 163 -8.83 9.43 -14.01
N LYS A 164 -9.76 8.79 -13.31
CA LYS A 164 -10.21 9.23 -11.98
C LYS A 164 -9.09 9.12 -10.95
N ILE A 165 -8.32 8.03 -10.96
CA ILE A 165 -7.12 7.89 -10.12
C ILE A 165 -6.15 9.05 -10.38
N LYS A 166 -5.80 9.30 -11.65
CA LYS A 166 -4.93 10.43 -12.03
C LYS A 166 -5.46 11.80 -11.58
N SER A 167 -6.78 12.00 -11.65
CA SER A 167 -7.39 13.24 -11.16
C SER A 167 -7.26 13.38 -9.63
N LEU A 168 -7.49 12.30 -8.88
CA LEU A 168 -7.36 12.28 -7.42
C LEU A 168 -5.90 12.47 -6.95
N SER A 169 -4.93 12.00 -7.74
CA SER A 169 -3.50 12.09 -7.42
C SER A 169 -2.79 13.30 -8.03
N SER A 170 -3.50 14.14 -8.80
CA SER A 170 -2.92 15.29 -9.50
C SER A 170 -2.24 16.32 -8.58
N LEU A 171 -2.67 16.40 -7.32
CA LEU A 171 -2.12 17.32 -6.32
C LEU A 171 -0.84 16.79 -5.64
N PHE A 172 -0.46 15.54 -5.86
CA PHE A 172 0.77 14.96 -5.32
C PHE A 172 1.96 15.25 -6.25
N THR A 173 2.34 16.53 -6.35
CA THR A 173 3.35 16.99 -7.31
C THR A 173 4.73 16.36 -7.08
N GLN A 174 5.23 16.34 -5.84
CA GLN A 174 6.54 15.75 -5.53
C GLN A 174 6.55 14.25 -5.78
N PHE A 175 5.49 13.55 -5.35
CA PHE A 175 5.31 12.14 -5.64
C PHE A 175 5.33 11.84 -7.14
N ASN A 176 4.58 12.59 -7.94
CA ASN A 176 4.50 12.35 -9.38
C ASN A 176 5.85 12.57 -10.09
N LEU A 177 6.65 13.55 -9.64
CA LEU A 177 8.01 13.77 -10.14
C LEU A 177 8.92 12.58 -9.82
N VAL A 178 8.99 12.20 -8.55
CA VAL A 178 9.84 11.10 -8.08
C VAL A 178 9.43 9.76 -8.71
N LEU A 179 8.12 9.52 -8.85
CA LEU A 179 7.59 8.31 -9.51
C LEU A 179 7.98 8.26 -10.99
N GLN A 180 8.03 9.40 -11.68
CA GLN A 180 8.46 9.46 -13.06
C GLN A 180 9.96 9.17 -13.20
N GLU A 181 10.79 9.73 -12.32
CA GLU A 181 12.24 9.45 -12.27
C GLU A 181 12.50 7.95 -12.06
N TYR A 182 11.86 7.35 -11.05
CA TYR A 182 11.96 5.91 -10.77
C TYR A 182 11.60 5.03 -11.99
N ARG A 183 10.54 5.39 -12.72
CA ARG A 183 10.11 4.67 -13.92
C ARG A 183 11.10 4.79 -15.08
N LEU A 184 11.78 5.93 -15.21
CA LEU A 184 12.80 6.14 -16.24
C LEU A 184 14.06 5.32 -15.92
N GLU A 185 14.48 5.30 -14.66
CA GLU A 185 15.63 4.51 -14.20
C GLU A 185 15.40 3.01 -14.40
N SER A 186 14.21 2.51 -14.05
CA SER A 186 13.85 1.10 -14.23
C SER A 186 13.86 0.65 -15.70
N GLN A 187 13.52 1.53 -16.64
CA GLN A 187 13.57 1.25 -18.09
C GLN A 187 15.00 1.20 -18.63
N LEU A 188 15.92 1.97 -18.03
CA LEU A 188 17.34 2.00 -18.39
C LEU A 188 18.10 0.76 -17.89
N THR A 189 17.72 0.23 -16.72
CA THR A 189 18.28 -1.03 -16.20
C THR A 189 17.83 -2.24 -17.03
N ASP A 190 16.56 -2.30 -17.44
CA ASP A 190 16.04 -3.41 -18.27
C ASP A 190 16.69 -3.48 -19.66
N THR A 191 17.12 -2.34 -20.22
CA THR A 191 17.78 -2.28 -21.53
C THR A 191 19.28 -2.62 -21.48
N THR A 192 19.93 -2.43 -20.32
CA THR A 192 21.35 -2.73 -20.13
C THR A 192 21.63 -4.19 -19.76
N GLU A 193 20.68 -4.89 -19.14
CA GLU A 193 20.77 -6.34 -18.86
C GLU A 193 20.34 -7.23 -20.05
N SER A 194 19.76 -6.63 -21.10
CA SER A 194 19.32 -7.31 -22.32
C SER A 194 20.29 -7.20 -23.51
N SER A 195 21.50 -6.66 -23.29
CA SER A 195 22.57 -6.45 -24.30
C SER A 195 23.81 -7.29 -23.98
#